data_AF-A0A810NCF3-F1
#
_entry.id   AF-A0A810NCF3-F1
#
_cell.length_a   1.000
_cell.length_b   1.000
_cell.length_c   1.000
_cell.angle_alpha   90.00
_cell.angle_beta   90.00
_cell.angle_gamma   90.00
#
_symmetry.space_group_name_H-M   'P 1'
#
loop_
_entity.id
_entity.type
_entity.pdbx_description
1 polymer ?
#
loop_
_entity_poly.entity_id
_entity_poly.type
_entity_poly.pdbx_seq_one_letter_code
_entity_poly.pdbx_strand_id
1 'polypeptide(L)'
;MLARSLGWEVTDDNPGIDAAARALDGLRAIGFDAPDPYLDAYAAAAATVAAADLRALSSLTTPDQVAELMVVGTILGDPLFAGLRRLAQQDVTRTLFPDDAKRAPS
;
A
#
# COMPACT_ATOMS: atom_id res chain seq x y z
N MET A 1 -0.66 11.23 -14.78
CA MET A 1 0.02 10.66 -13.59
C MET A 1 -1.03 9.99 -12.73
N LEU A 2 -0.78 8.77 -12.23
CA LEU A 2 -1.74 7.95 -11.48
C LEU A 2 -2.42 8.71 -10.32
N ALA A 3 -1.67 9.53 -9.57
CA ALA A 3 -2.23 10.36 -8.50
C ALA A 3 -3.32 11.34 -9.00
N ARG A 4 -3.10 11.99 -10.16
CA ARG A 4 -4.08 12.92 -10.74
C ARG A 4 -5.32 12.21 -11.28
N SER A 5 -5.18 11.01 -11.83
CA SER A 5 -6.36 10.22 -12.27
C SER A 5 -7.21 9.74 -11.09
N LEU A 6 -6.61 9.61 -9.91
CA LEU A 6 -7.29 9.31 -8.64
C LEU A 6 -7.87 10.55 -7.96
N GLY A 7 -7.68 11.74 -8.54
CA GLY A 7 -8.12 13.01 -7.96
C GLY A 7 -7.31 13.47 -6.74
N TRP A 8 -6.12 12.91 -6.50
CA TRP A 8 -5.28 13.30 -5.38
C TRP A 8 -4.46 14.55 -5.71
N GLU A 9 -4.44 15.49 -4.78
CA GLU A 9 -3.59 16.67 -4.82
C GLU A 9 -2.25 16.35 -4.13
N VAL A 10 -1.18 16.29 -4.93
CA VAL A 10 0.18 16.03 -4.45
C VAL A 10 1.11 17.10 -4.99
N THR A 11 2.19 17.39 -4.26
CA THR A 11 3.26 18.25 -4.75
C THR A 11 4.09 17.51 -5.80
N ASP A 12 4.63 18.26 -6.78
CA ASP A 12 5.40 17.65 -7.88
C ASP A 12 6.72 17.02 -7.42
N ASP A 13 7.21 17.36 -6.22
CA ASP A 13 8.41 16.82 -5.58
C ASP A 13 8.12 15.65 -4.62
N ASN A 14 6.87 15.18 -4.54
CA ASN A 14 6.51 14.10 -3.64
C ASN A 14 7.25 12.80 -4.03
N PRO A 15 8.05 12.19 -3.14
CA PRO A 15 8.86 11.01 -3.47
C PRO A 15 8.02 9.77 -3.83
N GLY A 16 6.74 9.74 -3.47
CA GLY A 16 5.80 8.69 -3.85
C GLY A 16 5.57 8.60 -5.35
N ILE A 17 5.78 9.69 -6.10
CA ILE A 17 5.69 9.72 -7.56
C ILE A 17 6.74 8.77 -8.17
N ASP A 18 8.00 8.96 -7.81
CA ASP A 18 9.12 8.15 -8.30
C ASP A 18 9.02 6.70 -7.82
N ALA A 19 8.59 6.49 -6.57
CA ALA A 19 8.39 5.16 -6.01
C ALA A 19 7.32 4.37 -6.80
N ALA A 20 6.16 5.00 -7.09
CA ALA A 20 5.10 4.39 -7.87
C ALA A 20 5.54 4.11 -9.31
N ALA A 21 6.23 5.05 -9.96
CA ALA A 21 6.74 4.87 -11.32
C ALA A 21 7.70 3.68 -11.41
N ARG A 22 8.67 3.57 -10.48
CA ARG A 22 9.63 2.45 -10.43
C ARG A 22 8.94 1.11 -10.20
N ALA A 23 7.91 1.07 -9.36
CA ALA A 23 7.14 -0.16 -9.13
C ALA A 23 6.39 -0.60 -10.39
N LEU A 24 5.76 0.33 -11.11
CA LEU A 24 5.08 0.07 -12.38
C LEU A 24 6.08 -0.36 -13.47
N ASP A 25 7.26 0.26 -13.53
CA ASP A 25 8.34 -0.16 -14.42
C ASP A 25 8.79 -1.59 -14.15
N GLY A 26 8.95 -1.95 -12.87
CA GLY A 26 9.29 -3.32 -12.46
C GLY A 26 8.23 -4.35 -12.86
N LEU A 27 6.95 -4.01 -12.71
CA LEU A 27 5.84 -4.86 -13.17
C LEU A 27 5.86 -5.03 -14.70
N ARG A 28 6.05 -3.94 -15.45
CA ARG A 28 6.15 -4.00 -16.91
C ARG A 28 7.35 -4.80 -17.38
N ALA A 29 8.48 -4.73 -16.67
CA ALA A 29 9.69 -5.48 -17.01
C ALA A 29 9.52 -7.00 -16.96
N ILE A 30 8.56 -7.50 -16.15
CA ILE A 30 8.20 -8.93 -16.11
C ILE A 30 7.00 -9.28 -17.00
N GLY A 31 6.57 -8.36 -17.87
CA GLY A 31 5.44 -8.55 -18.77
C GLY A 31 4.07 -8.38 -18.10
N PHE A 32 4.00 -7.85 -16.88
CA PHE A 32 2.74 -7.54 -16.21
C PHE A 32 2.37 -6.07 -16.45
N ASP A 33 1.46 -5.84 -17.38
CA ASP A 33 0.83 -4.52 -17.54
C ASP A 33 -0.37 -4.43 -16.58
N ALA A 34 -0.21 -3.65 -15.51
CA ALA A 34 -1.16 -3.59 -14.42
C ALA A 34 -2.49 -2.98 -14.91
N PRO A 35 -3.60 -3.73 -14.91
CA PRO A 35 -4.87 -3.23 -15.43
C PRO A 35 -5.50 -2.22 -14.46
N ASP A 36 -6.35 -1.33 -14.96
CA ASP A 36 -6.99 -0.27 -14.15
C ASP A 36 -7.64 -0.80 -12.85
N PRO A 37 -8.42 -1.92 -12.86
CA PRO A 37 -9.00 -2.45 -11.62
C PRO A 37 -7.98 -2.86 -10.56
N TYR A 38 -6.78 -3.29 -10.98
CA TYR A 38 -5.68 -3.59 -10.05
C TYR A 38 -5.13 -2.30 -9.44
N LEU A 39 -4.93 -1.27 -10.26
CA LEU A 39 -4.44 0.03 -9.81
C LEU A 39 -5.44 0.73 -8.90
N ASP A 40 -6.73 0.66 -9.22
CA ASP A 40 -7.83 1.20 -8.42
C ASP A 40 -7.89 0.54 -7.04
N ALA A 41 -7.75 -0.79 -6.98
CA ALA A 41 -7.73 -1.52 -5.71
C ALA A 41 -6.51 -1.12 -4.85
N TYR A 42 -5.33 -0.97 -5.46
CA TYR A 42 -4.14 -0.49 -4.77
C TYR A 42 -4.28 0.95 -4.28
N ALA A 43 -4.88 1.83 -5.09
CA ALA A 43 -5.15 3.22 -4.72
C ALA A 43 -6.14 3.32 -3.55
N ALA A 44 -7.22 2.54 -3.56
CA ALA A 44 -8.19 2.50 -2.47
C ALA A 44 -7.57 2.01 -1.15
N ALA A 45 -6.71 0.99 -1.22
CA ALA A 45 -5.96 0.52 -0.06
C ALA A 45 -5.01 1.60 0.49
N ALA A 46 -4.25 2.26 -0.38
CA ALA A 46 -3.34 3.34 0.00
C ALA A 46 -4.09 4.53 0.64
N ALA A 47 -5.24 4.93 0.09
CA ALA A 47 -6.08 5.98 0.69
C ALA A 47 -6.60 5.61 2.09
N THR A 48 -6.97 4.34 2.28
CA THR A 48 -7.46 3.84 3.58
C THR A 48 -6.36 3.90 4.64
N VAL A 49 -5.14 3.47 4.28
CA VAL A 49 -3.97 3.52 5.17
C VAL A 49 -3.61 4.96 5.50
N ALA A 50 -3.48 5.82 4.49
CA ALA A 50 -3.16 7.23 4.70
C ALA A 50 -4.18 7.92 5.63
N ALA A 51 -5.47 7.62 5.49
CA ALA A 51 -6.50 8.15 6.39
C ALA A 51 -6.35 7.64 7.83
N ALA A 52 -5.95 6.37 8.03
CA ALA A 52 -5.70 5.81 9.35
C ALA A 52 -4.47 6.48 10.01
N ASP A 53 -3.39 6.65 9.26
CA ASP A 53 -2.15 7.29 9.73
C ASP A 53 -2.42 8.74 10.17
N LEU A 54 -3.12 9.52 9.35
CA LEU A 54 -3.48 10.90 9.68
C LEU A 54 -4.45 11.01 10.85
N ARG A 55 -5.40 10.07 11.00
CA ARG A 55 -6.28 10.05 12.18
C ARG A 55 -5.51 9.74 13.47
N ALA A 56 -4.56 8.81 13.43
CA ALA A 56 -3.71 8.52 14.57
C ALA A 56 -2.95 9.79 15.02
N LEU A 57 -2.42 10.55 14.06
CA LEU A 57 -1.76 11.85 14.32
C LEU A 57 -2.71 12.89 14.91
N SER A 58 -3.95 12.98 14.42
CA SER A 58 -4.95 13.97 14.90
C SER A 58 -5.39 13.77 16.36
N SER A 59 -5.12 12.60 16.92
CA SER A 59 -5.43 12.29 18.33
C SER A 59 -4.35 12.78 19.31
N LEU A 60 -3.22 13.28 18.79
CA LEU A 60 -2.08 13.76 19.56
C LEU A 60 -2.21 15.28 19.80
N THR A 61 -2.00 15.71 21.03
CA THR A 61 -2.23 17.10 21.45
C THR A 61 -0.97 17.94 21.61
N THR A 62 0.22 17.35 21.48
CA THR A 62 1.49 18.08 21.57
C THR A 62 2.32 17.99 20.29
N PRO A 63 3.00 19.08 19.87
CA PRO A 63 3.84 19.10 18.67
C PRO A 63 4.93 18.02 18.64
N ASP A 64 5.52 17.68 19.79
CA ASP A 64 6.55 16.64 19.91
C ASP A 64 5.99 15.25 19.59
N GLN A 65 4.78 14.93 20.04
CA GLN A 65 4.12 13.66 19.74
C GLN A 65 3.78 13.55 18.25
N VAL A 66 3.34 14.65 17.63
CA VAL A 66 3.06 14.71 16.19
C VAL A 66 4.34 14.49 15.38
N ALA A 67 5.46 15.10 15.78
CA ALA A 67 6.74 14.95 15.10
C ALA A 67 7.29 13.51 15.22
N GLU A 68 7.26 12.92 16.41
CA GLU A 68 7.69 11.54 16.64
C GLU A 68 6.83 10.54 15.85
N LEU A 69 5.51 10.75 15.81
CA LEU A 69 4.61 9.88 15.05
C LEU A 69 4.66 10.13 13.53
N MET A 70 5.02 11.33 13.06
CA MET A 70 5.28 11.57 11.62
C MET A 70 6.51 10.79 11.12
N VAL A 71 7.56 10.69 11.94
CA VAL A 71 8.74 9.85 11.66
C VAL A 71 8.34 8.37 11.65
N VAL A 72 7.51 7.92 12.59
CA VAL A 72 6.96 6.56 12.61
C VAL A 72 6.04 6.30 11.40
N GLY A 73 5.18 7.23 11.03
CA GLY A 73 4.26 7.10 9.91
C GLY A 73 4.97 7.02 8.56
N THR A 74 6.07 7.75 8.39
CA THR A 74 6.85 7.73 7.13
C THR A 74 7.92 6.66 7.07
N ILE A 75 8.55 6.27 8.20
CA ILE A 75 9.61 5.24 8.22
C ILE A 75 9.04 3.84 8.47
N LEU A 76 8.04 3.72 9.35
CA LEU A 76 7.46 2.42 9.75
C LEU A 76 6.14 2.12 9.05
N GLY A 77 5.44 3.12 8.51
CA GLY A 77 4.20 2.94 7.76
C GLY A 77 4.38 2.05 6.53
N ASP A 78 5.41 2.32 5.71
CA ASP A 78 5.74 1.52 4.52
C ASP A 78 6.05 0.05 4.86
N PRO A 79 6.97 -0.27 5.81
CA PRO A 79 7.18 -1.63 6.27
C PRO A 79 5.93 -2.31 6.84
N LEU A 80 5.12 -1.58 7.62
CA LEU A 80 3.90 -2.09 8.22
C LEU A 80 2.88 -2.47 7.13
N PHE A 81 2.63 -1.57 6.17
CA PHE A 81 1.70 -1.83 5.07
C PHE A 81 2.17 -2.98 4.19
N ALA A 82 3.48 -3.05 3.88
CA ALA A 82 4.05 -4.17 3.13
C ALA A 82 3.89 -5.52 3.86
N GLY A 83 4.09 -5.53 5.19
CA GLY A 83 3.88 -6.71 6.03
C GLY A 83 2.42 -7.15 6.06
N LEU A 84 1.51 -6.23 6.35
CA LEU A 84 0.06 -6.49 6.36
C LEU A 84 -0.44 -6.98 5.01
N ARG A 85 0.04 -6.41 3.90
CA ARG A 85 -0.30 -6.85 2.55
C ARG A 85 0.09 -8.32 2.32
N ARG A 86 1.28 -8.75 2.76
CA ARG A 86 1.71 -10.15 2.65
C ARG A 86 0.84 -11.09 3.47
N LEU A 87 0.47 -10.68 4.69
CA LEU A 87 -0.44 -11.46 5.55
C LEU A 87 -1.83 -11.56 4.92
N ALA A 88 -2.37 -10.46 4.38
CA ALA A 88 -3.65 -10.44 3.69
C ALA A 88 -3.63 -11.32 2.43
N GLN A 89 -2.53 -11.31 1.67
CA GLN A 89 -2.36 -12.22 0.52
C GLN A 89 -2.43 -13.69 0.95
N GLN A 90 -1.78 -14.06 2.05
CA GLN A 90 -1.84 -15.43 2.58
C GLN A 90 -3.28 -15.82 2.97
N ASP A 91 -3.99 -14.93 3.67
CA ASP A 91 -5.38 -15.16 4.09
C ASP A 91 -6.36 -15.27 2.89
N VAL A 92 -6.25 -14.35 1.93
CA VAL A 92 -7.06 -14.36 0.70
C VAL A 92 -6.76 -15.59 -0.14
N THR A 93 -5.48 -16.02 -0.23
CA THR A 93 -5.10 -17.25 -0.93
C THR A 93 -5.78 -18.48 -0.32
N ARG A 94 -5.84 -18.58 1.02
CA ARG A 94 -6.56 -19.68 1.70
C ARG A 94 -8.05 -19.71 1.34
N THR A 95 -8.65 -18.55 1.15
CA THR A 95 -10.06 -18.42 0.76
C THR A 95 -10.29 -18.74 -0.72
N LEU A 96 -9.39 -18.32 -1.60
CA LEU A 96 -9.51 -18.51 -3.05
C LEU A 96 -9.04 -19.89 -3.53
N PHE A 97 -8.14 -20.55 -2.79
CA PHE A 97 -7.59 -21.87 -3.11
C PHE A 97 -7.70 -22.83 -1.90
N PRO A 98 -8.91 -23.30 -1.55
CA PRO A 98 -9.13 -24.02 -0.29
C PRO A 98 -8.51 -25.42 -0.17
N ASP A 99 -8.00 -26.05 -1.24
CA ASP A 99 -7.75 -27.51 -1.26
C ASP A 99 -6.42 -28.03 -1.86
N ASP A 100 -5.41 -27.20 -2.14
CA ASP A 100 -4.09 -27.72 -2.60
C ASP A 100 -3.27 -28.41 -1.49
N ALA A 101 -3.63 -28.23 -0.21
CA ALA A 101 -2.95 -28.86 0.93
C ALA A 101 -3.39 -30.32 1.19
N LYS A 102 -4.48 -30.80 0.57
CA LYS A 102 -5.01 -32.16 0.77
C LYS A 102 -4.67 -33.15 -0.35
N ARG A 103 -3.86 -32.74 -1.34
CA ARG A 103 -3.62 -33.52 -2.57
C ARG A 103 -2.17 -34.02 -2.72
N ALA A 104 -1.45 -34.23 -1.63
CA ALA A 104 -0.23 -35.05 -1.64
C ALA A 104 -0.63 -36.55 -1.67
N PRO A 105 -0.16 -37.35 -2.64
CA PRO A 105 -0.49 -38.77 -2.69
C PRO A 105 0.12 -39.50 -1.49
N SER A 106 -0.69 -40.38 -0.88
CA SER A 106 -0.27 -41.36 0.13
C SER A 106 0.67 -42.41 -0.44
#